data_AF-A0A9P5GXI7-F1
#
_entry.id   AF-A0A9P5GXI7-F1
#
_cell.length_a   1.000
_cell.length_b   1.000
_cell.length_c   1.000
_cell.angle_alpha   90.00
_cell.angle_beta   90.00
_cell.angle_gamma   90.00
#
_symmetry.space_group_name_H-M   'P 1'
#
loop_
_entity.id
_entity.type
_entity.pdbx_description
1 polymer ?
#
loop_
_entity_poly.entity_id
_entity_poly.type
_entity_poly.pdbx_seq_one_letter_code
_entity_poly.pdbx_strand_id
1 'polypeptide(L)'
;MLKECISTGIYRDGAYSPRSGLPALAKFAFQCSIGLHSTVQSYQFHPKRVRDLIEELEALSGVLRALTSTVDTTTDVDLSALELPLRRCGIACKEFEEEIKKCSSRSGGSRTSFRDWAKLTYMDDNIDGFKQLLAGYKSTINIALMDASLRRSSVTAEELERHRTQINTTTDDLEAHLQSIDEKFEAIFGRTVTHSDSDAKELQRIKEERLSTQKCLEICAQLSDHIGQIRIRPAQSSSAPGPIDPEPLPERVTNQGLEDCKDSLKLTSAKLERHMHDLMERLMTKSKSAMSSEKDLADLARLRDEWETTRQCQNICSEAETRLKENISVIENHATGDEAIQFMVSTNDKTIHGRNEGTGDRIRQVGGHFNDDSLQQLSRDLAGLSIPRSGNNVPSSRGNTPPVRDDGLQKEPTPEFKDRFGQGFKLPPKSSPNTARDDGVSSQSMS
;
A
#
# COMPACT_ATOMS: atom_id res chain seq x y z
N MET A 1 21.88 36.91 -3.05
CA MET A 1 22.65 35.70 -2.68
C MET A 1 22.06 34.46 -3.33
N LEU A 2 22.11 34.39 -4.67
CA LEU A 2 21.78 33.20 -5.47
C LEU A 2 22.31 33.38 -6.90
N LYS A 3 23.56 33.84 -6.98
CA LYS A 3 24.36 34.00 -8.20
C LYS A 3 25.84 33.95 -7.80
N GLU A 4 26.31 32.74 -7.50
CA GLU A 4 27.74 32.37 -7.48
C GLU A 4 27.81 30.86 -7.26
N CYS A 5 27.62 30.08 -8.33
CA CYS A 5 27.97 28.64 -8.34
C CYS A 5 28.22 28.10 -9.75
N ILE A 6 28.42 28.98 -10.75
CA ILE A 6 28.76 28.54 -12.11
C ILE A 6 29.94 29.37 -12.60
N SER A 7 31.15 28.94 -12.27
CA SER A 7 32.32 29.02 -13.16
C SER A 7 33.49 28.34 -12.50
N THR A 8 33.84 27.14 -12.97
CA THR A 8 35.19 26.69 -13.37
C THR A 8 35.16 25.17 -13.47
N GLY A 9 35.26 24.64 -14.68
CA GLY A 9 35.45 23.21 -14.91
C GLY A 9 36.92 22.83 -14.76
N ILE A 10 37.20 21.75 -14.03
CA ILE A 10 38.38 20.89 -14.21
C ILE A 10 37.94 19.45 -13.91
N TYR A 11 38.38 18.55 -14.80
CA TYR A 11 38.29 17.10 -14.80
C TYR A 11 38.70 16.40 -13.49
N ARG A 12 38.14 15.19 -13.30
CA ARG A 12 38.57 14.00 -12.52
C ARG A 12 37.88 13.70 -11.18
N ASP A 13 37.41 12.45 -11.15
CA ASP A 13 37.37 11.46 -10.07
C ASP A 13 36.76 11.82 -8.72
N GLY A 14 35.81 10.95 -8.32
CA GLY A 14 35.66 10.54 -6.93
C GLY A 14 34.72 11.41 -6.09
N ALA A 15 33.58 10.81 -5.77
CA ALA A 15 32.86 11.01 -4.51
C ALA A 15 32.44 12.45 -4.14
N TYR A 16 31.27 12.88 -4.64
CA TYR A 16 30.38 13.76 -3.87
C TYR A 16 28.92 13.40 -4.15
N SER A 17 28.30 12.64 -3.25
CA SER A 17 26.90 12.89 -2.91
C SER A 17 26.89 13.26 -1.44
N PRO A 18 26.42 14.46 -1.05
CA PRO A 18 26.18 14.73 0.36
C PRO A 18 25.18 13.67 0.85
N ARG A 19 25.39 13.12 2.05
CA ARG A 19 24.30 12.48 2.81
C ARG A 19 23.28 13.58 3.10
N SER A 20 22.47 13.90 2.11
CA SER A 20 21.36 14.83 2.19
C SER A 20 20.24 14.10 2.90
N GLY A 21 19.86 14.56 4.09
CA GLY A 21 18.76 13.95 4.84
C GLY A 21 17.47 13.97 4.03
N LEU A 22 16.54 13.09 4.40
CA LEU A 22 15.22 12.93 3.77
C LEU A 22 14.53 14.23 3.32
N PRO A 23 14.47 15.34 4.12
CA PRO A 23 13.81 16.58 3.68
C PRO A 23 14.46 17.19 2.44
N ALA A 24 15.78 17.12 2.34
CA ALA A 24 16.53 17.65 1.21
C ALA A 24 16.31 16.79 -0.05
N LEU A 25 16.23 15.46 0.11
CA LEU A 25 15.93 14.54 -0.99
C LEU A 25 14.50 14.72 -1.52
N ALA A 26 13.51 14.89 -0.64
CA ALA A 26 12.14 15.18 -1.03
C ALA A 26 12.04 16.49 -1.82
N LYS A 27 12.69 17.56 -1.33
CA LYS A 27 12.76 18.86 -2.03
C LYS A 27 13.47 18.75 -3.37
N PHE A 28 14.58 18.01 -3.43
CA PHE A 28 15.33 17.76 -4.66
C PHE A 28 14.46 17.04 -5.71
N ALA A 29 13.84 15.92 -5.34
CA ALA A 29 12.97 15.16 -6.24
C ALA A 29 11.79 16.01 -6.74
N PHE A 30 11.16 16.76 -5.84
CA PHE A 30 10.07 17.68 -6.18
C PHE A 30 10.52 18.72 -7.21
N GLN A 31 11.65 19.40 -6.97
CA GLN A 31 12.18 20.40 -7.90
C GLN A 31 12.52 19.81 -9.27
N CYS A 32 13.14 18.63 -9.31
CA CYS A 32 13.45 17.93 -10.56
C CYS A 32 12.18 17.52 -11.33
N SER A 33 11.14 17.03 -10.63
CA SER A 33 9.86 16.70 -11.29
C SER A 33 9.19 17.92 -11.92
N ILE A 34 9.24 19.07 -11.25
CA ILE A 34 8.68 20.34 -11.75
C ILE A 34 9.52 20.87 -12.92
N GLY A 35 10.84 20.77 -12.84
CA GLY A 35 11.75 21.17 -13.93
C GLY A 35 11.50 20.37 -15.21
N LEU A 36 11.34 19.05 -15.08
CA LEU A 36 11.00 18.18 -16.19
C LEU A 36 9.60 18.50 -16.74
N HIS A 37 8.58 18.60 -15.88
CA HIS A 37 7.21 18.96 -16.28
C HIS A 37 7.16 20.28 -17.05
N SER A 38 7.81 21.33 -16.53
CA SER A 38 7.90 22.63 -17.19
C SER A 38 8.61 22.55 -18.54
N THR A 39 9.68 21.75 -18.63
CA THR A 39 10.40 21.52 -19.88
C THR A 39 9.50 20.87 -20.93
N VAL A 40 8.78 19.79 -20.56
CA VAL A 40 7.85 19.10 -21.47
C VAL A 40 6.68 20.01 -21.88
N GLN A 41 6.10 20.76 -20.93
CA GLN A 41 5.02 21.71 -21.21
C GLN A 41 5.45 22.88 -22.11
N SER A 42 6.73 23.25 -22.13
CA SER A 42 7.20 24.37 -22.95
C SER A 42 7.11 24.15 -24.47
N TYR A 43 6.91 22.90 -24.91
CA TYR A 43 6.69 22.54 -26.31
C TYR A 43 5.21 22.63 -26.69
N GLN A 44 4.88 23.02 -27.92
CA GLN A 44 3.46 23.20 -28.32
C GLN A 44 2.74 21.90 -28.69
N PHE A 45 3.47 20.88 -29.16
CA PHE A 45 2.87 19.64 -29.64
C PHE A 45 3.18 18.46 -28.72
N HIS A 46 2.12 17.90 -28.13
CA HIS A 46 2.19 16.74 -27.24
C HIS A 46 1.40 15.57 -27.82
N PRO A 47 2.06 14.53 -28.39
CA PRO A 47 1.37 13.29 -28.72
C PRO A 47 0.83 12.60 -27.45
N LYS A 48 -0.10 11.65 -27.60
CA LYS A 48 -0.80 11.01 -26.46
C LYS A 48 0.15 10.58 -25.33
N ARG A 49 1.16 9.77 -25.63
CA ARG A 49 2.18 9.32 -24.65
C ARG A 49 2.88 10.46 -23.87
N VAL A 50 3.02 11.64 -24.47
CA VAL A 50 3.63 12.80 -23.81
C VAL A 50 2.61 13.49 -22.90
N ARG A 51 1.33 13.53 -23.29
CA ARG A 51 0.26 13.99 -22.38
C ARG A 51 0.11 13.07 -21.18
N ASP A 52 0.12 11.75 -21.41
CA ASP A 52 0.11 10.75 -20.35
C ASP A 52 1.33 10.92 -19.41
N LEU A 53 2.51 11.25 -19.95
CA LEU A 53 3.69 11.58 -19.14
C LEU A 53 3.48 12.88 -18.32
N ILE A 54 2.88 13.91 -18.90
CA ILE A 54 2.58 15.18 -18.19
C ILE A 54 1.64 14.90 -17.01
N GLU A 55 0.56 14.14 -17.23
CA GLU A 55 -0.38 13.75 -16.18
C GLU A 55 0.32 12.99 -15.05
N GLU A 56 1.22 12.06 -15.41
CA GLU A 56 2.00 11.29 -14.43
C GLU A 56 2.97 12.19 -13.66
N LEU A 57 3.64 13.15 -14.32
CA LEU A 57 4.52 14.13 -13.67
C LEU A 57 3.75 15.06 -12.72
N GLU A 58 2.54 15.47 -13.09
CA GLU A 58 1.66 16.26 -12.21
C GLU A 58 1.30 15.47 -10.96
N ALA A 59 0.88 14.21 -11.13
CA ALA A 59 0.55 13.32 -10.03
C ALA A 59 1.76 13.06 -9.11
N LEU A 60 2.93 12.78 -9.69
CA LEU A 60 4.19 12.62 -8.95
C LEU A 60 4.55 13.88 -8.16
N SER A 61 4.46 15.06 -8.79
CA SER A 61 4.73 16.33 -8.12
C SER A 61 3.76 16.61 -6.96
N GLY A 62 2.50 16.18 -7.09
CA GLY A 62 1.50 16.25 -6.02
C GLY A 62 1.88 15.41 -4.81
N VAL A 63 2.27 14.15 -5.04
CA VAL A 63 2.71 13.23 -3.97
C VAL A 63 4.01 13.73 -3.31
N LEU A 64 4.98 14.20 -4.10
CA LEU A 64 6.24 14.77 -3.58
C LEU A 64 6.02 16.05 -2.76
N ARG A 65 5.03 16.88 -3.13
CA ARG A 65 4.62 18.04 -2.34
C ARG A 65 4.02 17.60 -0.99
N ALA A 66 3.12 16.63 -1.01
CA ALA A 66 2.51 16.08 0.21
C ALA A 66 3.58 15.48 1.15
N LEU A 67 4.57 14.78 0.59
CA LEU A 67 5.73 14.28 1.33
C LEU A 67 6.54 15.41 1.95
N THR A 68 6.89 16.43 1.17
CA THR A 68 7.67 17.57 1.66
C THR A 68 6.96 18.24 2.84
N SER A 69 5.65 18.47 2.74
CA SER A 69 4.85 19.02 3.84
C SER A 69 4.83 18.10 5.06
N THR A 70 4.73 16.79 4.87
CA THR A 70 4.70 15.81 5.98
C THR A 70 6.03 15.78 6.74
N VAL A 71 7.14 15.76 6.00
CA VAL A 71 8.49 15.75 6.58
C VAL A 71 8.82 17.07 7.30
N ASP A 72 8.35 18.21 6.77
CA ASP A 72 8.57 19.53 7.39
C ASP A 72 7.69 19.74 8.65
N THR A 73 6.55 19.05 8.75
CA THR A 73 5.59 19.23 9.87
C THR A 73 5.71 18.18 10.97
N THR A 74 6.20 16.98 10.67
CA THR A 74 6.14 15.85 11.61
C THR A 74 7.50 15.18 11.80
N THR A 75 7.94 15.08 13.05
CA THR A 75 9.22 14.46 13.44
C THR A 75 9.09 13.02 13.93
N ASP A 76 7.87 12.53 14.14
CA ASP A 76 7.58 11.23 14.75
C ASP A 76 7.42 10.08 13.73
N VAL A 77 7.46 10.40 12.45
CA VAL A 77 7.27 9.41 11.38
C VAL A 77 8.61 9.10 10.72
N ASP A 78 9.14 7.91 10.97
CA ASP A 78 10.27 7.40 10.20
C ASP A 78 9.83 7.10 8.76
N LEU A 79 10.50 7.77 7.82
CA LEU A 79 10.36 7.64 6.36
C LEU A 79 11.74 7.47 5.69
N SER A 80 12.76 7.12 6.46
CA SER A 80 14.15 6.95 5.99
C SER A 80 14.29 5.95 4.84
N ALA A 81 13.41 4.94 4.79
CA ALA A 81 13.36 3.98 3.69
C ALA A 81 13.16 4.63 2.30
N LEU A 82 12.58 5.84 2.23
CA LEU A 82 12.38 6.60 1.00
C LEU A 82 13.63 7.32 0.47
N GLU A 83 14.73 7.36 1.23
CA GLU A 83 15.93 8.12 0.80
C GLU A 83 16.44 7.69 -0.58
N LEU A 84 16.58 6.38 -0.81
CA LEU A 84 17.02 5.84 -2.09
C LEU A 84 16.00 6.11 -3.21
N PRO A 85 14.69 5.77 -3.06
CA PRO A 85 13.65 6.13 -4.03
C PRO A 85 13.60 7.60 -4.41
N LEU A 86 13.69 8.51 -3.45
CA LEU A 86 13.63 9.96 -3.71
C LEU A 86 14.87 10.44 -4.45
N ARG A 87 16.05 9.99 -4.04
CA ARG A 87 17.30 10.33 -4.72
C ARG A 87 17.24 9.90 -6.18
N ARG A 88 16.83 8.66 -6.44
CA ARG A 88 16.79 8.12 -7.80
C ARG A 88 15.69 8.78 -8.63
N CYS A 89 14.49 9.00 -8.08
CA CYS A 89 13.41 9.74 -8.74
C CYS A 89 13.85 11.12 -9.22
N GLY A 90 14.53 11.90 -8.36
CA GLY A 90 15.05 13.22 -8.74
C GLY A 90 16.12 13.14 -9.82
N ILE A 91 17.04 12.17 -9.73
CA ILE A 91 18.07 11.95 -10.75
C ILE A 91 17.43 11.56 -12.09
N ALA A 92 16.51 10.59 -12.10
CA ALA A 92 15.82 10.13 -13.30
C ALA A 92 15.06 11.27 -14.01
N CYS A 93 14.33 12.10 -13.24
CA CYS A 93 13.67 13.29 -13.78
C CYS A 93 14.67 14.26 -14.44
N LYS A 94 15.81 14.51 -13.79
CA LYS A 94 16.86 15.40 -14.29
C LYS A 94 17.54 14.83 -15.55
N GLU A 95 17.91 13.56 -15.53
CA GLU A 95 18.55 12.87 -16.67
C GLU A 95 17.63 12.87 -17.90
N PHE A 96 16.32 12.63 -17.70
CA PHE A 96 15.35 12.67 -18.80
C PHE A 96 15.13 14.09 -19.33
N GLU A 97 15.10 15.10 -18.46
CA GLU A 97 15.06 16.51 -18.85
C GLU A 97 16.26 16.90 -19.71
N GLU A 98 17.46 16.43 -19.33
CA GLU A 98 18.69 16.64 -20.10
C GLU A 98 18.63 15.97 -21.48
N GLU A 99 18.09 14.75 -21.58
CA GLU A 99 17.95 14.07 -22.87
C GLU A 99 16.96 14.80 -23.80
N ILE A 100 15.86 15.33 -23.27
CA ILE A 100 14.93 16.19 -24.03
C ILE A 100 15.66 17.42 -24.58
N LYS A 101 16.43 18.11 -23.72
CA LYS A 101 17.19 19.32 -24.12
C LYS A 101 18.25 19.01 -25.18
N LYS A 102 18.94 17.88 -25.06
CA LYS A 102 19.95 17.40 -26.01
C LYS A 102 19.36 17.03 -27.36
N CYS A 103 18.18 16.43 -27.39
CA CYS A 103 17.47 16.18 -28.64
C CYS A 103 17.00 17.50 -29.30
N SER A 104 16.60 18.51 -28.50
CA SER A 104 16.16 19.81 -29.02
C SER A 104 17.30 20.61 -29.65
N SER A 105 18.51 20.62 -29.06
CA SER A 105 19.66 21.38 -29.59
C SER A 105 20.16 20.88 -30.94
N ARG A 106 19.96 19.59 -31.24
CA ARG A 106 20.35 18.96 -32.52
C ARG A 106 19.40 19.27 -33.67
N SER A 107 18.16 19.67 -33.38
CA SER A 107 17.10 19.81 -34.38
C SER A 107 17.08 21.18 -35.08
N GLY A 108 17.87 22.16 -34.65
CA GLY A 108 17.90 23.51 -35.25
C GLY A 108 16.57 24.29 -35.23
N GLY A 109 15.51 23.73 -34.62
CA GLY A 109 14.17 24.29 -34.61
C GLY A 109 13.91 25.14 -33.37
N SER A 110 13.00 26.12 -33.50
CA SER A 110 12.48 26.87 -32.35
C SER A 110 11.85 25.92 -31.33
N ARG A 111 11.89 26.28 -30.04
CA ARG A 111 11.29 25.53 -28.90
C ARG A 111 9.79 25.20 -29.08
N THR A 112 9.17 25.69 -30.14
CA THR A 112 7.77 25.48 -30.49
C THR A 112 7.48 24.08 -31.06
N SER A 113 8.45 23.35 -31.62
CA SER A 113 8.18 22.07 -32.30
C SER A 113 9.22 20.99 -32.01
N PHE A 114 9.00 20.18 -30.97
CA PHE A 114 9.75 18.93 -30.77
C PHE A 114 9.04 17.80 -31.53
N ARG A 115 9.49 17.51 -32.74
CA ARG A 115 8.91 16.44 -33.59
C ARG A 115 9.47 15.06 -33.28
N ASP A 116 10.59 15.01 -32.56
CA ASP A 116 11.39 13.81 -32.31
C ASP A 116 11.01 13.07 -31.00
N TRP A 117 9.78 13.22 -30.50
CA TRP A 117 9.26 12.45 -29.35
C TRP A 117 9.42 10.93 -29.52
N ALA A 118 9.48 10.43 -30.76
CA ALA A 118 9.67 9.00 -31.03
C ALA A 118 11.11 8.52 -30.84
N LYS A 119 12.09 9.42 -30.88
CA LYS A 119 13.51 9.09 -30.73
C LYS A 119 14.01 9.25 -29.30
N LEU A 120 13.18 9.81 -28.41
CA LEU A 120 13.53 10.00 -27.02
C LEU A 120 13.59 8.64 -26.34
N THR A 121 14.77 8.28 -25.85
CA THR A 121 14.97 7.04 -25.10
C THR A 121 15.68 7.29 -23.79
N TYR A 122 15.40 6.45 -22.80
CA TYR A 122 16.01 6.47 -21.49
C TYR A 122 16.24 5.03 -21.03
N MET A 123 17.50 4.64 -20.82
CA MET A 123 17.86 3.24 -20.53
C MET A 123 17.26 2.26 -21.55
N ASP A 124 17.37 2.63 -22.84
CA ASP A 124 16.77 1.97 -24.00
C ASP A 124 15.24 1.84 -24.01
N ASP A 125 14.53 2.44 -23.05
CA ASP A 125 13.07 2.54 -23.08
C ASP A 125 12.58 3.80 -23.79
N ASN A 126 11.37 3.72 -24.32
CA ASN A 126 10.63 4.88 -24.79
C ASN A 126 9.98 5.65 -23.63
N ILE A 127 9.21 6.68 -23.98
CA ILE A 127 8.48 7.53 -23.03
C ILE A 127 7.55 6.74 -22.10
N ASP A 128 6.93 5.66 -22.59
CA ASP A 128 6.02 4.86 -21.79
C ASP A 128 6.75 4.05 -20.71
N GLY A 129 7.95 3.54 -21.01
CA GLY A 129 8.81 2.89 -20.00
C GLY A 129 9.27 3.88 -18.92
N PHE A 130 9.67 5.10 -19.31
CA PHE A 130 10.00 6.14 -18.35
C PHE A 130 8.79 6.57 -17.50
N LYS A 131 7.60 6.66 -18.10
CA LYS A 131 6.35 6.94 -17.38
C LYS A 131 6.04 5.84 -16.35
N GLN A 132 6.21 4.57 -16.72
CA GLN A 132 6.02 3.44 -15.80
C GLN A 132 7.02 3.49 -14.62
N LEU A 133 8.28 3.86 -14.88
CA LEU A 133 9.27 4.10 -13.84
C LEU A 133 8.81 5.18 -12.85
N LEU A 134 8.33 6.33 -13.35
CA LEU A 134 7.81 7.40 -12.49
C LEU A 134 6.58 6.97 -11.70
N ALA A 135 5.68 6.18 -12.31
CA ALA A 135 4.50 5.63 -11.64
C ALA A 135 4.91 4.73 -10.47
N GLY A 136 5.96 3.91 -10.63
CA GLY A 136 6.55 3.11 -9.55
C GLY A 136 6.96 3.98 -8.36
N TYR A 137 7.78 5.02 -8.58
CA TYR A 137 8.18 5.93 -7.50
C TYR A 137 6.99 6.63 -6.86
N LYS A 138 6.06 7.17 -7.65
CA LYS A 138 4.86 7.85 -7.16
C LYS A 138 4.07 6.93 -6.24
N SER A 139 3.80 5.71 -6.67
CA SER A 139 3.01 4.75 -5.91
C SER A 139 3.72 4.33 -4.62
N THR A 140 5.02 4.08 -4.65
CA THR A 140 5.81 3.77 -3.43
C THR A 140 5.80 4.91 -2.43
N ILE A 141 6.01 6.16 -2.88
CA ILE A 141 5.98 7.33 -2.00
C ILE A 141 4.57 7.48 -1.40
N ASN A 142 3.52 7.28 -2.21
CA ASN A 142 2.15 7.35 -1.73
C ASN A 142 1.84 6.25 -0.70
N ILE A 143 2.33 5.02 -0.90
CA ILE A 143 2.21 3.92 0.06
C ILE A 143 2.87 4.30 1.39
N ALA A 144 4.11 4.79 1.37
CA ALA A 144 4.80 5.21 2.58
C ALA A 144 4.07 6.36 3.31
N LEU A 145 3.49 7.30 2.58
CA LEU A 145 2.68 8.37 3.17
C LEU A 145 1.39 7.86 3.81
N MET A 146 0.69 6.94 3.14
CA MET A 146 -0.52 6.33 3.70
C MET A 146 -0.19 5.48 4.92
N ASP A 147 0.86 4.64 4.87
CA ASP A 147 1.33 3.84 6.00
C ASP A 147 1.67 4.74 7.22
N ALA A 148 2.34 5.86 6.98
CA ALA A 148 2.55 6.90 8.00
C ALA A 148 1.25 7.54 8.52
N SER A 149 0.24 7.69 7.67
CA SER A 149 -1.08 8.22 8.07
C SER A 149 -1.90 7.22 8.87
N LEU A 150 -1.87 5.94 8.50
CA LEU A 150 -2.55 4.86 9.21
C LEU A 150 -2.09 4.74 10.67
N ARG A 151 -0.81 5.05 10.94
CA ARG A 151 -0.27 5.10 12.30
C ARG A 151 -0.87 6.21 13.18
N ARG A 152 -1.47 7.25 12.60
CA ARG A 152 -1.91 8.45 13.32
C ARG A 152 -3.43 8.58 13.47
N SER A 153 -4.20 7.90 12.64
CA SER A 153 -5.65 8.10 12.55
C SER A 153 -6.40 6.78 12.49
N SER A 154 -7.58 6.74 13.11
CA SER A 154 -8.54 5.65 12.87
C SER A 154 -9.01 5.71 11.41
N VAL A 155 -8.84 4.61 10.68
CA VAL A 155 -9.19 4.53 9.25
C VAL A 155 -10.35 3.57 9.03
N THR A 156 -11.20 3.87 8.04
CA THR A 156 -12.35 3.04 7.71
C THR A 156 -11.91 1.73 7.06
N ALA A 157 -12.74 0.69 7.17
CA ALA A 157 -12.54 -0.58 6.48
C ALA A 157 -12.34 -0.42 4.95
N GLU A 158 -13.11 0.47 4.32
CA GLU A 158 -13.04 0.72 2.87
C GLU A 158 -11.68 1.31 2.45
N GLU A 159 -11.16 2.26 3.23
CA GLU A 159 -9.88 2.91 2.95
C GLU A 159 -8.70 1.94 3.18
N LEU A 160 -8.84 0.99 4.10
CA LEU A 160 -7.87 -0.09 4.30
C LEU A 160 -7.86 -1.08 3.14
N GLU A 161 -9.01 -1.49 2.63
CA GLU A 161 -9.07 -2.37 1.45
C GLU A 161 -8.54 -1.66 0.20
N ARG A 162 -8.82 -0.37 0.05
CA ARG A 162 -8.23 0.46 -1.01
C ARG A 162 -6.70 0.49 -0.87
N HIS A 163 -6.19 0.67 0.34
CA HIS A 163 -4.75 0.69 0.61
C HIS A 163 -4.10 -0.68 0.33
N ARG A 164 -4.74 -1.78 0.74
CA ARG A 164 -4.31 -3.15 0.43
C ARG A 164 -4.23 -3.40 -1.07
N THR A 165 -5.28 -3.03 -1.79
CA THR A 165 -5.32 -3.13 -3.26
C THR A 165 -4.17 -2.34 -3.87
N GLN A 166 -3.93 -1.11 -3.39
CA GLN A 166 -2.86 -0.27 -3.88
C GLN A 166 -1.47 -0.85 -3.61
N ILE A 167 -1.24 -1.45 -2.43
CA ILE A 167 0.02 -2.15 -2.13
C ILE A 167 0.21 -3.30 -3.11
N ASN A 168 -0.78 -4.17 -3.28
CA ASN A 168 -0.69 -5.33 -4.16
C ASN A 168 -0.39 -4.91 -5.61
N THR A 169 -1.17 -3.98 -6.17
CA THR A 169 -0.95 -3.48 -7.54
C THR A 169 0.44 -2.85 -7.71
N THR A 170 0.91 -2.10 -6.71
CA THR A 170 2.25 -1.49 -6.78
C THR A 170 3.35 -2.56 -6.70
N THR A 171 3.17 -3.58 -5.88
CA THR A 171 4.11 -4.72 -5.81
C THR A 171 4.19 -5.44 -7.15
N ASP A 172 3.06 -5.74 -7.79
CA ASP A 172 3.00 -6.37 -9.10
C ASP A 172 3.68 -5.50 -10.17
N ASP A 173 3.42 -4.19 -10.18
CA ASP A 173 4.04 -3.24 -11.11
C ASP A 173 5.56 -3.15 -10.93
N LEU A 174 6.04 -3.16 -9.67
CA LEU A 174 7.47 -3.14 -9.35
C LEU A 174 8.17 -4.47 -9.73
N GLU A 175 7.49 -5.61 -9.58
CA GLU A 175 8.00 -6.91 -10.01
C GLU A 175 8.15 -6.96 -11.55
N ALA A 176 7.13 -6.51 -12.28
CA ALA A 176 7.19 -6.37 -13.72
C ALA A 176 8.33 -5.42 -14.16
N HIS A 177 8.56 -4.34 -13.41
CA HIS A 177 9.65 -3.42 -13.68
C HIS A 177 11.03 -4.05 -13.42
N LEU A 178 11.21 -4.80 -12.33
CA LEU A 178 12.46 -5.54 -12.08
C LEU A 178 12.74 -6.55 -13.19
N GLN A 179 11.73 -7.29 -13.63
CA GLN A 179 11.88 -8.23 -14.73
C GLN A 179 12.34 -7.52 -16.01
N SER A 180 11.76 -6.35 -16.33
CA SER A 180 12.20 -5.54 -17.46
C SER A 180 13.65 -5.06 -17.33
N ILE A 181 14.08 -4.66 -16.13
CA ILE A 181 15.48 -4.29 -15.87
C ILE A 181 16.41 -5.49 -16.07
N ASP A 182 16.01 -6.68 -15.58
CA ASP A 182 16.78 -7.90 -15.75
C ASP A 182 16.91 -8.32 -17.23
N GLU A 183 15.85 -8.17 -18.02
CA GLU A 183 15.89 -8.40 -19.47
C GLU A 183 16.88 -7.46 -20.18
N LYS A 184 16.92 -6.19 -19.78
CA LYS A 184 17.86 -5.20 -20.34
C LYS A 184 19.30 -5.50 -19.94
N PHE A 185 19.51 -5.93 -18.70
CA PHE A 185 20.79 -6.44 -18.26
C PHE A 185 21.24 -7.59 -19.15
N GLU A 186 20.39 -8.59 -19.38
CA GLU A 186 20.70 -9.71 -20.25
C GLU A 186 21.03 -9.26 -21.69
N ALA A 187 20.32 -8.28 -22.23
CA ALA A 187 20.58 -7.71 -23.55
C ALA A 187 21.96 -7.02 -23.63
N ILE A 188 22.32 -6.20 -22.64
CA ILE A 188 23.63 -5.51 -22.59
C ILE A 188 24.76 -6.54 -22.42
N PHE A 189 24.58 -7.49 -21.52
CA PHE A 189 25.58 -8.53 -21.28
C PHE A 189 25.76 -9.43 -22.49
N GLY A 190 24.68 -9.79 -23.20
CA GLY A 190 24.74 -10.59 -24.42
C GLY A 190 25.55 -9.92 -25.54
N ARG A 191 25.49 -8.59 -25.66
CA ARG A 191 26.30 -7.82 -26.63
C ARG A 191 27.79 -7.76 -26.25
N THR A 192 28.11 -7.87 -24.97
CA THR A 192 29.45 -7.70 -24.42
C THR A 192 30.31 -8.97 -24.57
N VAL A 193 29.71 -10.13 -24.83
CA VAL A 193 30.41 -11.42 -24.99
C VAL A 193 31.13 -11.48 -26.34
N THR A 194 32.30 -10.84 -26.43
CA THR A 194 33.23 -10.96 -27.57
C THR A 194 34.67 -11.25 -27.15
N HIS A 195 34.96 -11.30 -25.84
CA HIS A 195 36.29 -11.55 -25.30
C HIS A 195 36.33 -12.92 -24.62
N SER A 196 37.14 -13.83 -25.18
CA SER A 196 37.51 -15.17 -24.70
C SER A 196 36.37 -16.12 -24.26
N ASP A 197 36.46 -17.39 -24.66
CA ASP A 197 35.50 -18.44 -24.25
C ASP A 197 35.47 -18.67 -22.72
N SER A 198 36.52 -18.25 -22.01
CA SER A 198 36.61 -18.32 -20.55
C SER A 198 35.78 -17.24 -19.85
N ASP A 199 35.91 -15.98 -20.28
CA ASP A 199 35.19 -14.86 -19.66
C ASP A 199 33.68 -14.94 -19.95
N ALA A 200 33.32 -15.44 -21.13
CA ALA A 200 31.94 -15.75 -21.49
C ALA A 200 31.31 -16.77 -20.53
N LYS A 201 32.03 -17.86 -20.23
CA LYS A 201 31.58 -18.92 -19.30
C LYS A 201 31.48 -18.41 -17.86
N GLU A 202 32.40 -17.57 -17.43
CA GLU A 202 32.35 -16.99 -16.09
C GLU A 202 31.17 -16.01 -15.94
N LEU A 203 30.94 -15.15 -16.93
CA LEU A 203 29.80 -14.23 -16.94
C LEU A 203 28.47 -15.00 -16.89
N GLN A 204 28.37 -16.09 -17.65
CA GLN A 204 27.20 -16.97 -17.63
C GLN A 204 26.98 -17.60 -16.25
N ARG A 205 28.04 -18.08 -15.58
CA ARG A 205 27.94 -18.62 -14.21
C ARG A 205 27.45 -17.58 -13.20
N ILE A 206 27.97 -16.35 -13.26
CA ILE A 206 27.54 -15.28 -12.35
C ILE A 206 26.05 -14.94 -12.56
N LYS A 207 25.56 -14.99 -13.81
CA LYS A 207 24.14 -14.80 -14.13
C LYS A 207 23.27 -15.92 -13.56
N GLU A 208 23.67 -17.18 -13.74
CA GLU A 208 22.94 -18.33 -13.20
C GLU A 208 22.90 -18.30 -11.67
N GLU A 209 24.02 -17.94 -11.03
CA GLU A 209 24.10 -17.78 -9.59
C GLU A 209 23.22 -16.63 -9.08
N ARG A 210 23.14 -15.52 -9.83
CA ARG A 210 22.24 -14.38 -9.56
C ARG A 210 20.78 -14.84 -9.59
N LEU A 211 20.35 -15.48 -10.66
CA LEU A 211 18.98 -15.98 -10.81
C LEU A 211 18.63 -17.01 -9.73
N SER A 212 19.56 -17.92 -9.42
CA SER A 212 19.37 -18.91 -8.34
C SER A 212 19.25 -18.24 -6.98
N THR A 213 20.06 -17.20 -6.70
CA THR A 213 20.01 -16.45 -5.42
C THR A 213 18.67 -15.73 -5.27
N GLN A 214 18.13 -15.19 -6.37
CA GLN A 214 16.81 -14.55 -6.38
C GLN A 214 15.72 -15.56 -6.05
N LYS A 215 15.80 -16.76 -6.65
CA LYS A 215 14.83 -17.81 -6.36
C LYS A 215 14.89 -18.26 -4.89
N CYS A 216 16.09 -18.32 -4.31
CA CYS A 216 16.24 -18.61 -2.88
C CYS A 216 15.60 -17.53 -2.00
N LEU A 217 15.69 -16.24 -2.37
CA LEU A 217 15.03 -15.15 -1.65
C LEU A 217 13.50 -15.27 -1.71
N GLU A 218 12.94 -15.57 -2.89
CA GLU A 218 11.50 -15.82 -3.05
C GLU A 218 11.03 -16.97 -2.15
N ILE A 219 11.78 -18.08 -2.11
CA ILE A 219 11.46 -19.23 -1.25
C ILE A 219 11.51 -18.84 0.23
N CYS A 220 12.51 -18.05 0.65
CA CYS A 220 12.61 -17.58 2.03
C CYS A 220 11.40 -16.70 2.41
N ALA A 221 10.96 -15.81 1.52
CA ALA A 221 9.79 -14.97 1.73
C ALA A 221 8.50 -15.80 1.85
N GLN A 222 8.29 -16.74 0.93
CA GLN A 222 7.11 -17.63 0.95
C GLN A 222 7.04 -18.47 2.23
N LEU A 223 8.18 -19.05 2.65
CA LEU A 223 8.23 -19.84 3.87
C LEU A 223 7.98 -18.98 5.12
N SER A 224 8.51 -17.76 5.16
CA SER A 224 8.27 -16.82 6.25
C SER A 224 6.79 -16.43 6.37
N ASP A 225 6.11 -16.16 5.25
CA ASP A 225 4.67 -15.88 5.26
C ASP A 225 3.86 -17.09 5.73
N HIS A 226 4.22 -18.29 5.25
CA HIS A 226 3.56 -19.53 5.68
C HIS A 226 3.74 -19.80 7.18
N ILE A 227 4.94 -19.59 7.73
CA ILE A 227 5.18 -19.69 9.18
C ILE A 227 4.31 -18.69 9.95
N GLY A 228 4.15 -17.47 9.43
CA GLY A 228 3.27 -16.46 10.02
C GLY A 228 1.80 -16.90 10.12
N GLN A 229 1.35 -17.79 9.22
CA GLN A 229 -0.01 -18.32 9.22
C GLN A 229 -0.23 -19.47 10.22
N ILE A 230 0.83 -20.14 10.69
CA ILE A 230 0.73 -21.40 11.48
C ILE A 230 0.53 -21.17 13.00
N ARG A 231 0.25 -19.94 13.47
CA ARG A 231 0.13 -19.65 14.91
C ARG A 231 -0.87 -20.59 15.62
N ILE A 232 -0.35 -21.41 16.53
CA ILE A 232 -1.15 -22.34 17.32
C ILE A 232 -1.80 -21.55 18.45
N ARG A 233 -3.13 -21.45 18.40
CA ARG A 233 -3.92 -20.77 19.42
C ARG A 233 -4.21 -21.73 20.57
N PRO A 234 -4.13 -21.28 21.83
CA PRO A 234 -4.48 -22.12 22.96
C PRO A 234 -5.92 -22.60 22.88
N ALA A 235 -6.12 -23.90 23.03
CA ALA A 235 -7.45 -24.46 23.19
C ALA A 235 -8.03 -23.96 24.52
N GLN A 236 -8.89 -22.94 24.47
CA GLN A 236 -9.69 -22.55 25.63
C GLN A 236 -10.67 -23.70 25.92
N SER A 237 -10.31 -24.52 26.90
CA SER A 237 -11.20 -25.52 27.46
C SER A 237 -12.44 -24.82 28.01
N SER A 238 -13.60 -25.25 27.52
CA SER A 238 -14.93 -24.74 27.86
C SER A 238 -15.31 -25.14 29.29
N SER A 239 -14.65 -24.59 30.31
CA SER A 239 -14.98 -24.83 31.72
C SER A 239 -14.48 -23.69 32.62
N ALA A 240 -15.39 -22.78 32.98
CA ALA A 240 -15.38 -21.80 34.08
C ALA A 240 -14.13 -20.89 34.30
N PRO A 241 -14.33 -19.61 34.67
CA PRO A 241 -13.23 -18.67 34.86
C PRO A 241 -12.46 -18.96 36.15
N GLY A 242 -11.31 -19.62 36.02
CA GLY A 242 -10.23 -19.65 37.02
C GLY A 242 -9.12 -18.65 36.69
N PRO A 243 -8.27 -18.28 37.66
CA PRO A 243 -7.22 -17.27 37.48
C PRO A 243 -6.24 -17.73 36.40
N ILE A 244 -6.03 -16.85 35.40
CA ILE A 244 -5.06 -16.88 34.29
C ILE A 244 -4.04 -18.03 34.43
N ASP A 245 -4.37 -19.18 33.85
CA ASP A 245 -3.43 -20.30 33.73
C ASP A 245 -2.40 -19.94 32.65
N PRO A 246 -1.09 -20.11 32.86
CA PRO A 246 -0.09 -19.85 31.84
C PRO A 246 -0.36 -20.69 30.60
N GLU A 247 -0.10 -20.13 29.41
CA GLU A 247 -0.20 -20.82 28.13
C GLU A 247 0.37 -22.27 28.23
N PRO A 248 -0.36 -23.30 27.75
CA PRO A 248 0.09 -24.68 27.79
C PRO A 248 1.52 -24.82 27.26
N LEU A 249 2.41 -25.41 28.06
CA LEU A 249 3.84 -25.58 27.71
C LEU A 249 4.11 -26.07 26.27
N PRO A 250 3.33 -27.02 25.69
CA PRO A 250 3.55 -27.46 24.32
C PRO A 250 3.33 -26.37 23.26
N GLU A 251 2.27 -25.58 23.39
CA GLU A 251 1.93 -24.51 22.43
C GLU A 251 2.98 -23.40 22.48
N ARG A 252 3.42 -23.02 23.68
CA ARG A 252 4.51 -22.08 23.88
C ARG A 252 5.82 -22.57 23.24
N VAL A 253 6.16 -23.84 23.41
CA VAL A 253 7.38 -24.43 22.80
C VAL A 253 7.27 -24.44 21.27
N THR A 254 6.12 -24.79 20.71
CA THR A 254 5.92 -24.76 19.26
C THR A 254 5.95 -23.34 18.70
N ASN A 255 5.25 -22.39 19.33
CA ASN A 255 5.26 -20.98 18.92
C ASN A 255 6.68 -20.38 19.02
N GLN A 256 7.45 -20.71 20.06
CA GLN A 256 8.85 -20.32 20.16
C GLN A 256 9.69 -20.90 19.02
N GLY A 257 9.54 -22.19 18.70
CA GLY A 257 10.26 -22.82 17.61
C GLY A 257 9.92 -22.23 16.23
N LEU A 258 8.68 -21.79 16.03
CA LEU A 258 8.26 -21.08 14.81
C LEU A 258 8.92 -19.70 14.71
N GLU A 259 9.01 -18.95 15.81
CA GLU A 259 9.71 -17.66 15.83
C GLU A 259 11.23 -17.82 15.62
N ASP A 260 11.86 -18.82 16.25
CA ASP A 260 13.29 -19.14 16.03
C ASP A 260 13.55 -19.48 14.54
N CYS A 261 12.62 -20.21 13.90
CA CYS A 261 12.69 -20.52 12.47
C CYS A 261 12.57 -19.24 11.62
N LYS A 262 11.65 -18.34 11.97
CA LYS A 262 11.46 -17.06 11.29
C LYS A 262 12.73 -16.19 11.39
N ASP A 263 13.37 -16.15 12.54
CA ASP A 263 14.62 -15.39 12.73
C ASP A 263 15.79 -16.01 11.96
N SER A 264 15.89 -17.34 11.90
CA SER A 264 16.86 -18.05 11.04
C SER A 264 16.66 -17.74 9.55
N LEU A 265 15.41 -17.66 9.10
CA LEU A 265 15.07 -17.28 7.72
C LEU A 265 15.45 -15.83 7.43
N LYS A 266 15.15 -14.88 8.32
CA LYS A 266 15.59 -13.48 8.18
C LYS A 266 17.10 -13.37 8.01
N LEU A 267 17.87 -14.09 8.84
CA LEU A 267 19.33 -14.12 8.74
C LEU A 267 19.80 -14.69 7.39
N THR A 268 19.12 -15.71 6.88
CA THR A 268 19.42 -16.33 5.59
C THR A 268 19.11 -15.39 4.43
N SER A 269 17.94 -14.73 4.44
CA SER A 269 17.58 -13.70 3.46
C SER A 269 18.62 -12.58 3.44
N ALA A 270 19.03 -12.06 4.60
CA ALA A 270 20.06 -11.01 4.68
C ALA A 270 21.44 -11.45 4.13
N LYS A 271 21.78 -12.75 4.21
CA LYS A 271 22.99 -13.30 3.57
C LYS A 271 22.84 -13.38 2.06
N LEU A 272 21.70 -13.86 1.58
CA LEU A 272 21.38 -13.97 0.16
C LEU A 272 21.31 -12.60 -0.52
N GLU A 273 20.75 -11.58 0.15
CA GLU A 273 20.73 -10.19 -0.34
C GLU A 273 22.14 -9.63 -0.50
N ARG A 274 23.01 -9.79 0.51
CA ARG A 274 24.42 -9.39 0.41
C ARG A 274 25.15 -10.10 -0.73
N HIS A 275 24.88 -11.40 -0.89
CA HIS A 275 25.44 -12.19 -1.98
C HIS A 275 24.95 -11.69 -3.35
N MET A 276 23.66 -11.35 -3.46
CA MET A 276 23.08 -10.77 -4.67
C MET A 276 23.76 -9.45 -5.06
N HIS A 277 24.02 -8.58 -4.08
CA HIS A 277 24.76 -7.34 -4.31
C HIS A 277 26.19 -7.60 -4.80
N ASP A 278 26.92 -8.54 -4.19
CA ASP A 278 28.27 -8.92 -4.63
C ASP A 278 28.28 -9.48 -6.06
N LEU A 279 27.33 -10.37 -6.38
CA LEU A 279 27.17 -10.91 -7.73
C LEU A 279 26.89 -9.80 -8.74
N MET A 280 26.01 -8.85 -8.40
CA MET A 280 25.72 -7.72 -9.28
C MET A 280 26.96 -6.84 -9.48
N GLU A 281 27.71 -6.53 -8.42
CA GLU A 281 28.94 -5.73 -8.52
C GLU A 281 30.02 -6.42 -9.36
N ARG A 282 30.24 -7.72 -9.14
CA ARG A 282 31.18 -8.54 -9.92
C ARG A 282 30.77 -8.64 -11.38
N LEU A 283 29.48 -8.79 -11.65
CA LEU A 283 28.97 -8.83 -13.00
C LEU A 283 29.19 -7.48 -13.71
N MET A 284 28.91 -6.38 -13.02
CA MET A 284 29.11 -5.02 -13.53
C MET A 284 30.58 -4.70 -13.82
N THR A 285 31.50 -5.05 -12.92
CA THR A 285 32.95 -4.81 -13.11
C THR A 285 33.50 -5.55 -14.32
N LYS A 286 33.10 -6.82 -14.50
CA LYS A 286 33.46 -7.61 -15.68
C LYS A 286 32.88 -7.03 -16.97
N SER A 287 31.60 -6.69 -16.99
CA SER A 287 30.98 -6.10 -18.17
C SER A 287 31.63 -4.76 -18.53
N LYS A 288 31.89 -3.88 -17.56
CA LYS A 288 32.58 -2.61 -17.80
C LYS A 288 33.95 -2.78 -18.46
N SER A 289 34.70 -3.81 -18.07
CA SER A 289 36.03 -4.08 -18.63
C SER A 289 36.01 -4.54 -20.10
N ALA A 290 34.89 -5.13 -20.53
CA ALA A 290 34.70 -5.64 -21.88
C ALA A 290 33.93 -4.67 -22.79
N MET A 291 33.41 -3.57 -22.26
CA MET A 291 32.60 -2.60 -23.01
C MET A 291 33.43 -1.44 -23.54
N SER A 292 33.18 -1.08 -24.81
CA SER A 292 33.82 0.07 -25.49
C SER A 292 32.89 1.28 -25.67
N SER A 293 31.57 1.11 -25.52
CA SER A 293 30.57 2.18 -25.67
C SER A 293 30.37 2.94 -24.35
N GLU A 294 30.71 4.24 -24.35
CA GLU A 294 30.48 5.14 -23.21
C GLU A 294 28.98 5.28 -22.86
N LYS A 295 28.11 5.22 -23.88
CA LYS A 295 26.65 5.25 -23.69
C LYS A 295 26.18 4.00 -22.93
N ASP A 296 26.63 2.82 -23.35
CA ASP A 296 26.18 1.57 -22.76
C ASP A 296 26.71 1.43 -21.32
N LEU A 297 27.90 1.97 -21.03
CA LEU A 297 28.44 2.06 -19.66
C LEU A 297 27.56 2.94 -18.75
N ALA A 298 27.08 4.08 -19.26
CA ALA A 298 26.20 4.97 -18.52
C ALA A 298 24.81 4.35 -18.30
N ASP A 299 24.23 3.75 -19.34
CA ASP A 299 22.93 3.09 -19.26
C ASP A 299 22.96 1.85 -18.34
N LEU A 300 24.07 1.10 -18.33
CA LEU A 300 24.33 0.02 -17.38
C LEU A 300 24.41 0.52 -15.93
N ALA A 301 25.08 1.65 -15.67
CA ALA A 301 25.14 2.24 -14.33
C ALA A 301 23.74 2.68 -13.85
N ARG A 302 22.94 3.27 -14.74
CA ARG A 302 21.54 3.65 -14.45
C ARG A 302 20.68 2.43 -14.15
N LEU A 303 20.78 1.36 -14.95
CA LEU A 303 20.06 0.10 -14.72
C LEU A 303 20.34 -0.49 -13.34
N ARG A 304 21.59 -0.44 -12.87
CA ARG A 304 21.93 -0.88 -11.51
C ARG A 304 21.27 -0.01 -10.46
N ASP A 305 21.38 1.31 -10.60
CA ASP A 305 20.80 2.23 -9.61
C ASP A 305 19.26 2.08 -9.57
N GLU A 306 18.61 1.83 -10.72
CA GLU A 306 17.18 1.50 -10.78
C GLU A 306 16.84 0.14 -10.17
N TRP A 307 17.65 -0.88 -10.42
CA TRP A 307 17.44 -2.21 -9.86
C TRP A 307 17.48 -2.18 -8.33
N GLU A 308 18.47 -1.49 -7.75
CA GLU A 308 18.60 -1.32 -6.31
C GLU A 308 17.43 -0.53 -5.73
N THR A 309 17.05 0.56 -6.40
CA THR A 309 15.93 1.39 -5.98
C THR A 309 14.61 0.63 -6.04
N THR A 310 14.37 -0.14 -7.09
CA THR A 310 13.11 -0.88 -7.28
C THR A 310 12.95 -1.97 -6.22
N ARG A 311 14.04 -2.64 -5.82
CA ARG A 311 14.04 -3.56 -4.67
C ARG A 311 13.73 -2.85 -3.36
N GLN A 312 14.30 -1.66 -3.14
CA GLN A 312 13.96 -0.85 -1.96
C GLN A 312 12.48 -0.45 -1.97
N CYS A 313 11.92 -0.10 -3.13
CA CYS A 313 10.50 0.16 -3.29
C CYS A 313 9.64 -1.06 -2.95
N GLN A 314 10.04 -2.28 -3.36
CA GLN A 314 9.36 -3.52 -3.00
C GLN A 314 9.42 -3.78 -1.49
N ASN A 315 10.57 -3.56 -0.85
CA ASN A 315 10.72 -3.70 0.60
C ASN A 315 9.76 -2.76 1.35
N ILE A 316 9.64 -1.50 0.92
CA ILE A 316 8.66 -0.55 1.48
C ILE A 316 7.23 -1.08 1.35
N CYS A 317 6.87 -1.64 0.20
CA CYS A 317 5.52 -2.21 -0.02
C CYS A 317 5.27 -3.43 0.87
N SER A 318 6.23 -4.35 0.97
CA SER A 318 6.15 -5.55 1.82
C SER A 318 6.05 -5.21 3.31
N GLU A 319 6.82 -4.23 3.76
CA GLU A 319 6.74 -3.72 5.11
C GLU A 319 5.38 -3.08 5.43
N ALA A 320 4.86 -2.25 4.51
CA ALA A 320 3.53 -1.66 4.65
C ALA A 320 2.44 -2.75 4.69
N GLU A 321 2.56 -3.80 3.87
CA GLU A 321 1.64 -4.94 3.89
C GLU A 321 1.69 -5.69 5.22
N THR A 322 2.89 -5.95 5.75
CA THR A 322 3.08 -6.64 7.03
C THR A 322 2.44 -5.85 8.17
N ARG A 323 2.69 -4.54 8.22
CA ARG A 323 2.08 -3.65 9.21
C ARG A 323 0.56 -3.59 9.06
N LEU A 324 0.05 -3.60 7.84
CA LEU A 324 -1.39 -3.66 7.59
C LEU A 324 -2.02 -4.95 8.14
N LYS A 325 -1.38 -6.11 7.92
CA LYS A 325 -1.82 -7.41 8.46
C LYS A 325 -1.77 -7.43 9.99
N GLU A 326 -0.77 -6.79 10.61
CA GLU A 326 -0.64 -6.74 12.07
C GLU A 326 -1.71 -5.85 12.73
N ASN A 327 -2.11 -4.75 12.08
CA ASN A 327 -3.01 -3.73 12.62
C ASN A 327 -4.50 -3.95 12.30
N ILE A 328 -4.84 -4.93 11.46
CA ILE A 328 -6.23 -5.26 11.12
C ILE A 328 -6.61 -6.64 11.69
N SER A 329 -7.77 -6.73 12.32
CA SER A 329 -8.40 -8.00 12.69
C SER A 329 -9.54 -8.28 11.72
N VAL A 330 -9.38 -9.30 10.87
CA VAL A 330 -10.46 -9.76 9.99
C VAL A 330 -11.31 -10.79 10.74
N ILE A 331 -12.60 -10.51 10.93
CA ILE A 331 -13.49 -11.35 11.76
C ILE A 331 -14.80 -11.65 11.01
N GLU A 332 -15.06 -12.91 10.71
CA GLU A 332 -16.40 -13.37 10.28
C GLU A 332 -17.10 -13.99 11.48
N ASN A 333 -18.18 -13.37 11.94
CA ASN A 333 -18.96 -13.80 13.08
C ASN A 333 -20.34 -14.27 12.61
N HIS A 334 -20.63 -15.55 12.86
CA HIS A 334 -21.91 -16.17 12.51
C HIS A 334 -22.61 -16.70 13.76
N ALA A 335 -23.91 -16.41 13.90
CA ALA A 335 -24.74 -16.96 14.96
C ALA A 335 -26.05 -17.54 14.41
N THR A 336 -26.47 -18.65 15.00
CA THR A 336 -27.72 -19.33 14.70
C THR A 336 -28.44 -19.65 16.02
N GLY A 337 -29.72 -19.31 16.11
CA GLY A 337 -30.55 -19.62 17.28
C GLY A 337 -31.70 -18.63 17.48
N ASP A 338 -32.72 -19.03 18.25
CA ASP A 338 -33.93 -18.23 18.47
C ASP A 338 -33.64 -16.89 19.18
N GLU A 339 -32.64 -16.86 20.08
CA GLU A 339 -32.13 -15.65 20.72
C GLU A 339 -30.60 -15.69 20.78
N ALA A 340 -29.93 -14.79 20.06
CA ALA A 340 -28.47 -14.73 20.00
C ALA A 340 -27.94 -13.31 20.17
N ILE A 341 -26.82 -13.17 20.89
CA ILE A 341 -26.12 -11.90 21.09
C ILE A 341 -24.70 -12.06 20.53
N GLN A 342 -24.35 -11.26 19.53
CA GLN A 342 -23.05 -11.29 18.87
C GLN A 342 -22.25 -10.03 19.17
N PHE A 343 -21.00 -10.21 19.61
CA PHE A 343 -20.05 -9.12 19.82
C PHE A 343 -18.94 -9.18 18.76
N MET A 344 -18.65 -8.04 18.15
CA MET A 344 -17.54 -7.84 17.22
C MET A 344 -16.83 -6.53 17.58
N VAL A 345 -16.05 -6.60 18.65
CA VAL A 345 -15.57 -5.42 19.38
C VAL A 345 -14.05 -5.38 19.49
N SER A 346 -13.47 -4.19 19.41
CA SER A 346 -12.05 -3.92 19.62
C SER A 346 -11.87 -3.17 20.92
N THR A 347 -10.97 -3.64 21.80
CA THR A 347 -10.64 -2.97 23.07
C THR A 347 -9.24 -2.38 23.10
N ASN A 348 -8.46 -2.55 22.03
CA ASN A 348 -7.04 -2.19 21.94
C ASN A 348 -6.72 -1.30 20.74
N ASP A 349 -7.70 -0.50 20.29
CA ASP A 349 -7.64 0.39 19.11
C ASP A 349 -7.30 -0.29 17.78
N LYS A 350 -7.20 -1.63 17.78
CA LYS A 350 -6.97 -2.40 16.55
C LYS A 350 -8.19 -2.31 15.66
N THR A 351 -8.00 -1.99 14.38
CA THR A 351 -9.12 -1.88 13.44
C THR A 351 -9.72 -3.27 13.19
N ILE A 352 -11.05 -3.37 13.29
CA ILE A 352 -11.77 -4.60 12.94
C ILE A 352 -12.40 -4.43 11.56
N HIS A 353 -12.05 -5.35 10.67
CA HIS A 353 -12.74 -5.54 9.41
C HIS A 353 -13.53 -6.84 9.50
N GLY A 354 -14.81 -6.76 9.80
CA GLY A 354 -15.56 -7.98 10.06
C GLY A 354 -17.00 -7.94 9.58
N ARG A 355 -17.53 -9.13 9.34
CA ARG A 355 -18.90 -9.38 8.92
C ARG A 355 -19.62 -10.09 10.06
N ASN A 356 -20.75 -9.55 10.50
CA ASN A 356 -21.54 -10.13 11.57
C ASN A 356 -22.89 -10.59 11.02
N GLU A 357 -23.11 -11.90 10.93
CA GLU A 357 -24.34 -12.51 10.42
C GLU A 357 -25.04 -13.29 11.51
N GLY A 358 -26.33 -13.04 11.70
CA GLY A 358 -27.16 -13.77 12.64
C GLY A 358 -28.43 -14.28 11.97
N THR A 359 -28.78 -15.54 12.22
CA THR A 359 -30.03 -16.16 11.75
C THR A 359 -30.85 -16.61 12.95
N GLY A 360 -32.03 -16.01 13.15
CA GLY A 360 -32.86 -16.27 14.31
C GLY A 360 -34.01 -15.27 14.48
N ASP A 361 -34.88 -15.51 15.46
CA ASP A 361 -36.04 -14.66 15.76
C ASP A 361 -35.62 -13.38 16.52
N ARG A 362 -34.61 -13.48 17.40
CA ARG A 362 -34.09 -12.37 18.21
C ARG A 362 -32.57 -12.29 18.18
N ILE A 363 -32.03 -11.71 17.11
CA ILE A 363 -30.59 -11.43 16.98
C ILE A 363 -30.27 -10.03 17.50
N ARG A 364 -29.29 -9.92 18.39
CA ARG A 364 -28.70 -8.66 18.87
C ARG A 364 -27.23 -8.62 18.49
N GLN A 365 -26.79 -7.56 17.81
CA GLN A 365 -25.41 -7.41 17.37
C GLN A 365 -24.80 -6.14 17.95
N VAL A 366 -23.58 -6.27 18.47
CA VAL A 366 -22.76 -5.17 18.96
C VAL A 366 -21.45 -5.20 18.20
N GLY A 367 -21.04 -4.05 17.67
CA GLY A 367 -19.74 -3.92 17.03
C GLY A 367 -19.16 -2.53 17.15
N GLY A 368 -17.84 -2.44 17.06
CA GLY A 368 -17.10 -1.19 17.15
C GLY A 368 -15.96 -1.21 18.17
N HIS A 369 -15.46 -0.02 18.50
CA HIS A 369 -14.41 0.14 19.49
C HIS A 369 -15.01 0.50 20.86
N PHE A 370 -14.65 -0.25 21.89
CA PHE A 370 -15.14 -0.07 23.25
C PHE A 370 -13.98 -0.23 24.22
N ASN A 371 -13.93 0.60 25.26
CA ASN A 371 -13.08 0.26 26.40
C ASN A 371 -13.67 -0.92 27.19
N ASP A 372 -12.82 -1.57 27.99
CA ASP A 372 -13.20 -2.78 28.73
C ASP A 372 -14.42 -2.55 29.65
N ASP A 373 -14.47 -1.41 30.33
CA ASP A 373 -15.57 -1.08 31.27
C ASP A 373 -16.92 -0.95 30.55
N SER A 374 -16.96 -0.24 29.41
CA SER A 374 -18.18 -0.06 28.61
C SER A 374 -18.63 -1.38 28.01
N LEU A 375 -17.69 -2.20 27.53
CA LEU A 375 -18.00 -3.51 26.99
C LEU A 375 -18.59 -4.45 28.06
N GLN A 376 -18.00 -4.47 29.26
CA GLN A 376 -18.49 -5.26 30.38
C GLN A 376 -19.88 -4.80 30.85
N GLN A 377 -20.13 -3.49 30.88
CA GLN A 377 -21.44 -2.95 31.24
C GLN A 377 -22.49 -3.30 30.17
N LEU A 378 -22.18 -3.05 28.89
CA LEU A 378 -23.08 -3.35 27.77
C LEU A 378 -23.40 -4.85 27.69
N SER A 379 -22.41 -5.71 27.93
CA SER A 379 -22.59 -7.16 27.99
C SER A 379 -23.59 -7.57 29.08
N ARG A 380 -23.46 -7.00 30.29
CA ARG A 380 -24.39 -7.24 31.41
C ARG A 380 -25.82 -6.77 31.08
N ASP A 381 -25.95 -5.58 30.48
CA ASP A 381 -27.25 -5.02 30.13
C ASP A 381 -27.97 -5.87 29.07
N LEU A 382 -27.23 -6.33 28.05
CA LEU A 382 -27.76 -7.19 26.99
C LEU A 382 -28.13 -8.60 27.48
N ALA A 383 -27.38 -9.14 28.45
CA ALA A 383 -27.73 -10.39 29.11
C ALA A 383 -29.00 -10.26 29.96
N GLY A 384 -29.22 -9.11 30.61
CA GLY A 384 -30.40 -8.82 31.41
C GLY A 384 -31.69 -8.64 30.61
N LEU A 385 -31.60 -8.41 29.30
CA LEU A 385 -32.75 -8.28 28.39
C LEU A 385 -33.29 -9.63 27.89
N SER A 386 -32.60 -10.74 28.16
CA SER A 386 -33.08 -12.09 27.84
C SER A 386 -34.29 -12.43 28.71
N ILE A 387 -35.49 -12.30 28.16
CA ILE A 387 -36.74 -12.56 28.87
C ILE A 387 -36.84 -14.09 29.11
N PRO A 388 -37.00 -14.57 30.36
CA PRO A 388 -37.27 -15.98 30.60
C PRO A 388 -38.56 -16.35 29.87
N ARG A 389 -38.49 -17.33 28.97
CA ARG A 389 -39.67 -17.93 28.35
C ARG A 389 -40.56 -18.42 29.49
N SER A 390 -41.65 -17.68 29.74
CA SER A 390 -42.68 -18.10 30.69
C SER A 390 -43.12 -19.49 30.27
N GLY A 391 -42.73 -20.50 31.05
CA GLY A 391 -43.10 -21.87 30.79
C GLY A 391 -44.63 -21.92 30.74
N ASN A 392 -45.17 -22.33 29.59
CA ASN A 392 -46.56 -22.72 29.47
C ASN A 392 -46.77 -24.00 30.30
N ASN A 393 -46.81 -23.87 31.62
CA ASN A 393 -47.52 -24.81 32.46
C ASN A 393 -49.00 -24.52 32.25
N VAL A 394 -49.59 -25.17 31.25
CA VAL A 394 -51.03 -25.24 31.06
C VAL A 394 -51.62 -25.96 32.28
N PRO A 395 -52.44 -25.33 33.13
CA PRO A 395 -53.30 -26.08 34.01
C PRO A 395 -54.45 -26.60 33.14
N SER A 396 -54.56 -27.92 33.07
CA SER A 396 -55.64 -28.61 32.37
C SER A 396 -57.00 -28.18 32.96
N SER A 397 -57.71 -27.27 32.29
CA SER A 397 -59.06 -26.87 32.66
C SER A 397 -60.07 -27.70 31.89
N ARG A 398 -60.74 -28.58 32.64
CA ARG A 398 -61.84 -29.44 32.24
C ARG A 398 -63.08 -28.61 31.88
N GLY A 399 -63.65 -28.92 30.71
CA GLY A 399 -64.99 -28.60 30.16
C GLY A 399 -65.94 -27.63 30.88
N ASN A 400 -66.39 -26.59 30.15
CA ASN A 400 -67.74 -26.48 29.57
C ASN A 400 -68.10 -25.01 29.24
N THR A 401 -68.75 -24.84 28.09
CA THR A 401 -69.17 -23.60 27.39
C THR A 401 -70.38 -22.87 28.05
N PRO A 402 -70.80 -21.65 27.62
CA PRO A 402 -71.27 -20.54 28.46
C PRO A 402 -72.81 -20.29 28.36
N PRO A 403 -73.38 -19.22 28.98
CA PRO A 403 -73.62 -18.00 28.17
C PRO A 403 -73.63 -16.62 28.91
N VAL A 404 -73.08 -15.63 28.20
CA VAL A 404 -73.52 -14.22 27.94
C VAL A 404 -74.40 -13.43 28.95
N ARG A 405 -73.89 -12.26 29.39
CA ARG A 405 -74.40 -10.84 29.29
C ARG A 405 -73.89 -10.03 30.49
N ASP A 406 -72.95 -9.11 30.26
CA ASP A 406 -73.13 -7.65 30.05
C ASP A 406 -73.39 -6.89 31.37
N ASP A 407 -72.37 -6.19 31.86
CA ASP A 407 -72.55 -4.83 32.37
C ASP A 407 -71.20 -4.11 32.48
N GLY A 408 -71.19 -2.85 32.04
CA GLY A 408 -70.00 -2.03 31.88
C GLY A 408 -69.43 -1.51 33.20
N LEU A 409 -68.12 -1.23 33.19
CA LEU A 409 -67.52 -0.18 34.01
C LEU A 409 -66.13 0.18 33.47
N GLN A 410 -65.98 1.48 33.22
CA GLN A 410 -64.78 2.17 32.78
C GLN A 410 -63.58 1.85 33.69
N LYS A 411 -62.41 1.60 33.10
CA LYS A 411 -61.12 1.87 33.73
C LYS A 411 -60.12 2.33 32.67
N GLU A 412 -59.55 3.50 32.92
CA GLU A 412 -58.54 4.16 32.10
C GLU A 412 -57.31 3.26 31.84
N PRO A 413 -56.64 3.40 30.68
CA PRO A 413 -55.34 2.81 30.48
C PRO A 413 -54.25 3.66 31.17
N THR A 414 -53.54 3.04 32.11
CA THR A 414 -52.30 3.53 32.71
C THR A 414 -51.24 3.81 31.61
N PRO A 415 -50.47 4.92 31.70
CA PRO A 415 -49.47 5.27 30.69
C PRO A 415 -48.10 4.70 31.07
N GLU A 416 -47.86 3.40 30.87
CA GLU A 416 -46.57 2.76 31.19
C GLU A 416 -45.69 2.47 29.96
N PHE A 417 -45.66 3.34 28.94
CA PHE A 417 -44.78 3.09 27.76
C PHE A 417 -44.23 4.35 27.09
N LYS A 418 -43.92 5.43 27.84
CA LYS A 418 -43.37 6.65 27.22
C LYS A 418 -41.87 6.91 27.40
N ASP A 419 -41.20 6.29 28.38
CA ASP A 419 -39.83 6.73 28.75
C ASP A 419 -38.70 5.70 28.55
N ARG A 420 -38.88 4.66 27.72
CA ARG A 420 -37.84 3.62 27.52
C ARG A 420 -37.02 3.73 26.23
N PHE A 421 -37.15 4.82 25.48
CA PHE A 421 -36.31 5.05 24.30
C PHE A 421 -35.57 6.38 24.44
N GLY A 422 -34.24 6.32 24.46
CA GLY A 422 -33.39 7.51 24.36
C GLY A 422 -33.70 8.30 23.08
N GLN A 423 -33.46 9.61 23.12
CA GLN A 423 -33.73 10.50 22.00
C GLN A 423 -32.89 10.10 20.78
N GLY A 424 -33.51 9.48 19.78
CA GLY A 424 -32.86 9.15 18.52
C GLY A 424 -32.42 10.41 17.78
N PHE A 425 -31.17 10.45 17.33
CA PHE A 425 -30.64 11.54 16.53
C PHE A 425 -30.99 11.32 15.05
N LYS A 426 -31.71 12.26 14.43
CA LYS A 426 -31.92 12.26 12.97
C LYS A 426 -30.69 12.85 12.28
N LEU A 427 -30.05 12.06 11.42
CA LEU A 427 -29.00 12.56 10.51
C LEU A 427 -29.63 13.53 9.49
N PRO A 428 -28.96 14.65 9.15
CA PRO A 428 -29.45 15.54 8.11
C PRO A 428 -29.43 14.83 6.74
N PRO A 429 -30.46 15.04 5.91
CA PRO A 429 -30.52 14.43 4.59
C PRO A 429 -29.38 14.94 3.70
N LYS A 430 -28.72 13.99 3.02
CA LYS A 430 -27.74 14.24 1.96
C LYS A 430 -28.39 15.09 0.86
N SER A 431 -27.88 16.30 0.62
CA SER A 431 -28.22 17.06 -0.58
C SER A 431 -27.60 16.37 -1.79
N SER A 432 -28.43 15.74 -2.61
CA SER A 432 -28.05 15.24 -3.93
C SER A 432 -27.91 16.40 -4.93
N PRO A 433 -26.99 16.31 -5.90
CA PRO A 433 -26.79 17.37 -6.90
C PRO A 433 -27.93 17.34 -7.93
N ASN A 434 -28.55 18.50 -8.17
CA ASN A 434 -29.50 18.69 -9.27
C ASN A 434 -28.81 18.43 -10.61
N THR A 435 -29.19 17.34 -11.27
CA THR A 435 -29.00 17.18 -12.71
C THR A 435 -30.39 16.98 -13.32
N ALA A 436 -30.93 18.02 -13.93
CA ALA A 436 -32.05 17.91 -14.85
C ALA A 436 -31.57 18.42 -16.21
N ARG A 437 -31.37 17.46 -17.13
CA ARG A 437 -31.25 17.69 -18.56
C ARG A 437 -32.61 18.08 -19.12
N ASP A 438 -32.57 19.17 -19.87
CA ASP A 438 -33.12 19.36 -21.22
C ASP A 438 -34.04 18.27 -21.79
N ASP A 439 -35.25 18.67 -22.19
CA ASP A 439 -35.83 18.37 -23.52
C ASP A 439 -37.22 19.03 -23.63
N GLY A 440 -37.44 19.84 -24.67
CA GLY A 440 -38.77 20.37 -24.97
C GLY A 440 -38.84 21.54 -25.97
N VAL A 441 -38.43 21.30 -27.21
CA VAL A 441 -38.65 22.17 -28.37
C VAL A 441 -40.13 22.50 -28.58
N SER A 442 -40.48 23.79 -28.75
CA SER A 442 -41.32 24.28 -29.87
C SER A 442 -41.54 25.80 -29.88
N SER A 443 -41.10 26.39 -31.00
CA SER A 443 -41.76 27.39 -31.84
C SER A 443 -42.06 28.82 -31.35
N GLN A 444 -41.54 29.74 -32.18
CA GLN A 444 -42.16 30.95 -32.77
C GLN A 444 -41.91 32.34 -32.15
N SER A 445 -41.12 33.09 -32.94
CA SER A 445 -41.47 34.36 -33.60
C SER A 445 -40.91 35.67 -33.04
N MET A 446 -40.14 36.33 -33.94
CA MET A 446 -40.11 37.75 -34.27
C MET A 446 -40.01 38.76 -33.12
N SER A 447 -38.85 39.42 -33.00
CA SER A 447 -38.55 40.68 -33.71
C SER A 447 -37.10 41.08 -33.52
#